data_AF-A0A7X7R587-F1
#
_entry.id   AF-A0A7X7R587-F1
#
_cell.length_a   1.000
_cell.length_b   1.000
_cell.length_c   1.000
_cell.angle_alpha   90.00
_cell.angle_beta   90.00
_cell.angle_gamma   90.00
#
_symmetry.space_group_name_H-M   'P 1'
#
loop_
_entity.id
_entity.type
_entity.pdbx_description
1 polymer ?
#
loop_
_entity_poly.entity_id
_entity_poly.type
_entity_poly.pdbx_seq_one_letter_code
_entity_poly.pdbx_strand_id
1 'polypeptide(L)'
;MKKTIKEKTILITLIAICFSLIVTPSALASYSIGFTTNEIQIMTPPSSGLEVHGKLPISGTAKIDKVWFCVRGPEEEVEVQSAEVIDGKFSIDIPLRFGPGKYTIWA
;
A
#
# COMPACT_ATOMS: atom_id res chain seq x y z
N MET A 1 -58.84 0.83 18.96
CA MET A 1 -57.55 1.17 19.61
C MET A 1 -56.54 0.04 19.36
N LYS A 2 -55.74 0.09 18.27
CA LYS A 2 -54.80 -0.99 17.88
C LYS A 2 -53.65 -0.51 16.97
N LYS A 3 -53.31 0.78 17.00
CA LYS A 3 -52.33 1.40 16.07
C LYS A 3 -50.89 1.47 16.61
N THR A 4 -50.72 1.41 17.93
CA THR A 4 -49.45 1.73 18.62
C THR A 4 -48.42 0.60 18.67
N ILE A 5 -48.80 -0.65 18.38
CA ILE A 5 -47.89 -1.80 18.47
C ILE A 5 -47.06 -1.95 17.17
N LYS A 6 -47.68 -1.76 16.00
CA LYS A 6 -46.98 -1.88 14.70
C LYS A 6 -45.90 -0.82 14.49
N GLU A 7 -46.13 0.43 14.90
CA GLU A 7 -45.15 1.52 14.77
C GLU A 7 -43.90 1.29 15.64
N LYS A 8 -44.08 0.77 16.87
CA LYS A 8 -42.95 0.43 17.75
C LYS A 8 -42.12 -0.72 17.20
N THR A 9 -42.75 -1.74 16.62
CA THR A 9 -42.01 -2.86 16.00
C THR A 9 -41.21 -2.40 14.79
N ILE A 10 -41.80 -1.56 13.93
CA ILE A 10 -41.13 -1.01 12.74
C ILE A 10 -39.90 -0.17 13.16
N LEU A 11 -40.03 0.66 14.19
CA LEU A 11 -38.94 1.50 14.69
C LEU A 11 -37.79 0.65 15.25
N ILE A 12 -38.09 -0.44 15.98
CA ILE A 12 -37.08 -1.35 16.54
C ILE A 12 -36.32 -2.08 15.42
N THR A 13 -37.03 -2.55 14.38
CA THR A 13 -36.36 -3.15 13.21
C THR A 13 -35.49 -2.16 12.44
N LEU A 14 -35.91 -0.89 12.33
CA LEU A 14 -35.12 0.13 11.63
C LEU A 14 -33.82 0.46 12.39
N ILE A 15 -33.89 0.54 13.72
CA ILE A 15 -32.70 0.75 14.57
C ILE A 15 -31.73 -0.44 14.47
N ALA A 16 -32.25 -1.68 14.45
CA ALA A 16 -31.42 -2.88 14.32
C ALA A 16 -30.68 -2.92 12.97
N ILE A 17 -31.35 -2.53 11.88
CA ILE A 17 -30.75 -2.47 10.53
C ILE A 17 -29.68 -1.37 10.46
N CYS A 18 -29.92 -0.21 11.07
CA CYS A 18 -28.93 0.86 11.15
C CYS A 18 -27.68 0.46 11.97
N PHE A 19 -27.83 -0.39 13.00
CA PHE A 19 -26.70 -0.85 13.81
C PHE A 19 -25.82 -1.88 13.08
N SER A 20 -26.39 -2.68 12.17
CA SER A 20 -25.65 -3.65 11.36
C SER A 20 -24.78 -3.04 10.25
N LEU A 21 -24.94 -1.76 9.93
CA LEU A 21 -24.17 -1.07 8.88
C LEU A 21 -22.83 -0.47 9.36
N ILE A 22 -22.55 -0.52 10.66
CA ILE A 22 -21.37 0.15 11.27
C ILE A 22 -20.14 -0.77 11.30
N VAL A 23 -20.29 -2.06 10.98
CA VAL A 23 -19.16 -3.00 10.95
C VAL A 23 -18.48 -2.91 9.58
N THR A 24 -17.69 -1.87 9.37
CA THR A 24 -16.68 -1.89 8.31
C THR A 24 -15.58 -2.84 8.75
N PRO A 25 -15.30 -3.94 8.03
CA PRO A 25 -14.12 -4.73 8.32
C PRO A 25 -12.91 -3.83 8.09
N SER A 26 -12.11 -3.60 9.13
CA SER A 26 -10.76 -3.11 8.96
C SER A 26 -9.98 -4.22 8.27
N ALA A 27 -9.81 -4.08 6.95
CA ALA A 27 -8.85 -4.92 6.25
C ALA A 27 -7.47 -4.62 6.85
N LEU A 28 -6.95 -5.53 7.66
CA LEU A 28 -5.57 -5.50 8.11
C LEU A 28 -4.72 -5.88 6.91
N ALA A 29 -4.33 -4.88 6.12
CA ALA A 29 -3.26 -5.03 5.15
C ALA A 29 -1.96 -5.22 5.94
N SER A 30 -1.56 -6.48 6.15
CA SER A 30 -0.20 -6.80 6.55
C SER A 30 0.69 -6.56 5.33
N TYR A 31 1.20 -5.33 5.20
CA TYR A 31 2.25 -5.07 4.24
C TYR A 31 3.58 -5.32 4.96
N SER A 32 4.28 -6.37 4.54
CA SER A 32 5.66 -6.54 4.96
C SER A 32 6.48 -5.50 4.19
N ILE A 33 7.07 -4.54 4.89
CA ILE A 33 8.20 -3.77 4.34
C ILE A 33 9.40 -4.71 4.34
N GLY A 34 9.35 -5.71 3.47
CA GLY A 34 10.45 -6.64 3.29
C GLY A 34 11.44 -6.01 2.34
N PHE A 35 12.47 -5.34 2.87
CA PHE A 35 13.71 -5.13 2.10
C PHE A 35 14.35 -6.47 1.68
N THR A 36 13.80 -7.61 2.12
CA THR A 36 14.27 -8.95 1.80
C THR A 36 13.10 -9.92 1.73
N THR A 37 13.04 -10.67 0.64
CA THR A 37 12.24 -11.88 0.44
C THR A 37 13.20 -13.01 0.04
N ASN A 38 12.68 -14.23 -0.20
CA ASN A 38 13.52 -15.33 -0.70
C ASN A 38 14.05 -15.09 -2.12
N GLU A 39 13.45 -14.14 -2.85
CA GLU A 39 13.71 -13.87 -4.27
C GLU A 39 14.38 -12.52 -4.51
N ILE A 40 14.09 -11.50 -3.69
CA ILE A 40 14.58 -10.12 -3.87
C ILE A 40 15.21 -9.64 -2.56
N GLN A 41 16.40 -9.06 -2.64
CA GLN A 41 17.06 -8.40 -1.52
C GLN A 41 17.47 -6.99 -1.91
N ILE A 42 16.80 -5.99 -1.35
CA ILE A 42 17.14 -4.57 -1.50
C ILE A 42 18.29 -4.26 -0.55
N MET A 43 19.39 -3.75 -1.10
CA MET A 43 20.60 -3.35 -0.36
C MET A 43 20.67 -1.83 -0.18
N THR A 44 20.15 -1.08 -1.16
CA THR A 44 20.02 0.38 -1.10
C THR A 44 18.59 0.74 -1.46
N PRO A 45 17.92 1.62 -0.68
CA PRO A 45 18.38 2.14 0.61
C PRO A 45 18.41 1.07 1.72
N PRO A 46 19.27 1.22 2.75
CA PRO A 46 19.37 0.24 3.84
C PRO A 46 18.19 0.31 4.82
N SER A 47 17.38 1.37 4.76
CA SER A 47 16.22 1.58 5.64
C SER A 47 15.18 2.49 4.98
N SER A 48 13.99 2.52 5.58
CA SER A 48 12.94 3.48 5.22
C SER A 48 13.15 4.83 5.91
N GLY A 49 12.28 5.81 5.63
CA GLY A 49 12.29 7.12 6.31
C GLY A 49 13.41 8.06 5.87
N LEU A 50 13.94 7.87 4.65
CA LEU A 50 15.00 8.71 4.12
C LEU A 50 14.46 10.01 3.55
N GLU A 51 15.21 11.09 3.77
CA GLU A 51 15.04 12.34 3.03
C GLU A 51 15.80 12.25 1.71
N VAL A 52 15.09 12.44 0.59
CA VAL A 52 15.62 12.24 -0.75
C VAL A 52 15.07 13.31 -1.67
N HIS A 53 15.91 13.83 -2.56
CA HIS A 53 15.55 14.88 -3.51
C HIS A 53 15.51 14.36 -4.94
N GLY A 54 14.35 14.46 -5.57
CA GLY A 54 14.15 14.21 -7.00
C GLY A 54 14.15 12.74 -7.42
N LYS A 55 15.15 11.94 -7.03
CA LYS A 55 15.26 10.52 -7.39
C LYS A 55 15.70 9.68 -6.20
N LEU A 56 15.05 8.53 -6.00
CA LEU A 56 15.48 7.52 -5.03
C LEU A 56 16.24 6.40 -5.76
N PRO A 57 17.57 6.26 -5.54
CA PRO A 57 18.31 5.11 -6.03
C PRO A 57 17.92 3.87 -5.23
N ILE A 58 17.57 2.79 -5.94
CA ILE A 58 17.31 1.47 -5.36
C ILE A 58 18.20 0.44 -6.05
N SER A 59 18.89 -0.39 -5.27
CA SER A 59 19.71 -1.47 -5.79
C SER A 59 19.69 -2.68 -4.87
N GLY A 60 19.98 -3.85 -5.45
CA GLY A 60 19.90 -5.11 -4.73
C GLY A 60 20.25 -6.33 -5.57
N THR A 61 19.94 -7.50 -5.02
CA THR A 61 20.09 -8.79 -5.69
C THR A 61 18.73 -9.45 -5.88
N ALA A 62 18.60 -10.24 -6.94
CA ALA A 62 17.37 -10.97 -7.22
C ALA A 62 17.64 -12.30 -7.94
N LYS A 63 16.72 -13.27 -7.77
CA LYS A 63 16.74 -14.58 -8.45
C LYS A 63 15.75 -14.68 -9.63
N ILE A 64 15.09 -13.58 -9.94
CA ILE A 64 14.12 -13.42 -11.04
C ILE A 64 14.72 -12.50 -12.10
N ASP A 65 14.18 -12.50 -13.31
CA ASP A 65 14.74 -11.71 -14.42
C ASP A 65 14.43 -10.21 -14.34
N LYS A 66 13.39 -9.84 -13.60
CA LYS A 66 12.89 -8.47 -13.51
C LYS A 66 12.25 -8.19 -12.16
N VAL A 67 12.61 -7.06 -11.55
CA VAL A 67 11.98 -6.56 -10.32
C VAL A 67 11.02 -5.43 -10.67
N TRP A 68 9.79 -5.52 -10.17
CA TRP A 68 8.76 -4.50 -10.36
C TRP A 68 8.60 -3.68 -9.09
N PHE A 69 8.62 -2.37 -9.22
CA PHE A 69 8.42 -1.44 -8.13
C PHE A 69 7.10 -0.73 -8.32
N CYS A 70 6.32 -0.66 -7.25
CA CYS A 70 5.14 0.19 -7.22
C CYS A 70 5.40 1.35 -6.28
N VAL A 71 5.11 2.55 -6.77
CA VAL A 71 5.47 3.84 -6.17
C VAL A 71 4.17 4.59 -5.90
N ARG A 72 3.92 4.88 -4.63
CA ARG A 72 2.81 5.73 -4.20
C ARG A 72 3.31 7.11 -3.80
N GLY A 73 2.74 8.13 -4.43
CA GLY A 73 3.00 9.55 -4.17
C GLY A 73 2.26 10.09 -2.93
N PRO A 74 2.51 11.36 -2.59
CA PRO A 74 1.92 12.02 -1.42
C PRO A 74 0.39 12.14 -1.47
N GLU A 75 -0.19 12.32 -2.65
CA GLU A 75 -1.63 12.45 -2.88
C GLU A 75 -2.25 11.12 -3.36
N GLU A 76 -1.61 10.01 -2.99
CA GLU A 76 -2.04 8.64 -3.30
C GLU A 76 -1.96 8.23 -4.77
N GLU A 77 -1.24 8.98 -5.60
CA GLU A 77 -0.96 8.60 -6.98
C GLU A 77 -0.13 7.31 -7.02
N VAL A 78 -0.36 6.46 -8.01
CA VAL A 78 0.36 5.19 -8.15
C VAL A 78 1.04 5.11 -9.51
N GLU A 79 2.32 4.75 -9.51
CA GLU A 79 3.09 4.43 -10.70
C GLU A 79 3.84 3.11 -10.51
N VAL A 80 3.97 2.36 -11.60
CA VAL A 80 4.75 1.13 -11.65
C VAL A 80 6.02 1.37 -12.47
N GLN A 81 7.15 0.93 -11.94
CA GLN A 81 8.45 0.95 -12.60
C GLN A 81 9.10 -0.43 -12.52
N SER A 82 10.14 -0.70 -13.30
CA SER A 82 10.81 -1.99 -13.28
C SER A 82 12.30 -1.88 -13.55
N ALA A 83 13.07 -2.79 -12.95
CA ALA A 83 14.50 -2.96 -13.18
C ALA A 83 14.76 -4.36 -13.74
N GLU A 84 15.51 -4.46 -14.84
CA GLU A 84 16.03 -5.74 -15.30
C GLU A 84 17.09 -6.26 -14.31
N VAL A 85 17.16 -7.58 -14.17
CA VAL A 85 18.16 -8.25 -13.33
C VAL A 85 19.25 -8.81 -14.24
N ILE A 86 20.46 -8.29 -14.07
CA ILE A 86 21.65 -8.68 -14.84
C ILE A 86 22.65 -9.27 -13.87
N ASP A 87 23.06 -10.52 -14.11
CA ASP A 87 23.97 -11.28 -13.23
C ASP A 87 23.50 -11.31 -11.77
N GLY A 88 22.19 -11.50 -11.58
CA GLY A 88 21.55 -11.57 -10.25
C GLY A 88 21.47 -10.25 -9.50
N LYS A 89 21.74 -9.11 -10.16
CA LYS A 89 21.70 -7.76 -9.57
C LYS A 89 20.75 -6.85 -10.33
N PHE A 90 20.15 -5.90 -9.62
CA PHE A 90 19.35 -4.84 -10.22
C PHE A 90 19.72 -3.47 -9.65
N SER A 91 19.46 -2.43 -10.43
CA SER A 91 19.56 -1.03 -10.00
C SER A 91 18.56 -0.18 -10.78
N ILE A 92 17.90 0.76 -10.11
CA ILE A 92 16.95 1.71 -10.70
C ILE A 92 16.98 3.02 -9.94
N ASP A 93 16.83 4.14 -10.64
CA ASP A 93 16.55 5.44 -10.05
C ASP A 93 15.07 5.77 -10.17
N ILE A 94 14.33 5.71 -9.06
CA ILE A 94 12.89 6.01 -9.05
C ILE A 94 12.68 7.53 -8.99
N PRO A 95 12.12 8.18 -10.03
CA PRO A 95 11.76 9.60 -9.97
C PRO A 95 10.62 9.88 -8.99
N LEU A 96 10.83 10.84 -8.10
CA LEU A 96 9.86 11.35 -7.13
C LEU A 96 9.09 12.54 -7.73
N ARG A 97 8.34 12.27 -8.80
CA ARG A 97 7.75 13.32 -9.66
C ARG A 97 6.42 13.89 -9.17
N PHE A 98 5.81 13.30 -8.15
CA PHE A 98 4.51 13.73 -7.60
C PHE A 98 4.63 14.93 -6.64
N GLY A 99 5.82 15.53 -6.54
CA GLY A 99 6.08 16.68 -5.69
C GLY A 99 6.57 16.31 -4.28
N PRO A 100 6.71 17.30 -3.39
CA PRO A 100 7.22 17.09 -2.03
C PRO A 100 6.20 16.34 -1.19
N GLY A 101 6.66 15.38 -0.38
CA GLY A 101 5.82 14.66 0.57
C GLY A 101 6.31 13.25 0.83
N LYS A 102 5.44 12.42 1.43
CA LYS A 102 5.77 11.05 1.78
C LYS A 102 5.50 10.12 0.59
N TYR A 103 6.53 9.37 0.21
CA TYR A 103 6.42 8.31 -0.77
C TYR A 103 6.41 6.95 -0.08
N THR A 104 5.69 5.99 -0.66
CA THR A 104 5.74 4.58 -0.26
C THR A 104 6.12 3.76 -1.48
N ILE A 105 7.11 2.88 -1.34
CA ILE A 105 7.66 2.09 -2.45
C ILE A 105 7.75 0.63 -2.01
N TRP A 106 7.33 -0.28 -2.87
CA TRP A 106 7.38 -1.73 -2.65
C TRP A 106 7.82 -2.46 -3.92
N ALA A 107 8.44 -3.63 -3.73
CA ALA A 107 9.03 -4.48 -4.76
C ALA A 107 8.55 -5.93 -4.62
#